data_AF-A0A9D6HNR8-F1
#
_entry.id   AF-A0A9D6HNR8-F1
#
_cell.length_a   1.000
_cell.length_b   1.000
_cell.length_c   1.000
_cell.angle_alpha   90.00
_cell.angle_beta   90.00
_cell.angle_gamma   90.00
#
_symmetry.space_group_name_H-M   'P 1'
#
loop_
_entity.id
_entity.type
_entity.pdbx_description
1 polymer ?
#
loop_
_entity_poly.entity_id
_entity_poly.type
_entity_poly.pdbx_seq_one_letter_code
_entity_poly.pdbx_strand_id
1 'polypeptide(L)'
;MQGIWLILDSFIAVLALVVGFFLHKIFSDRKIGEATTRAERIVQDAEREAANRTKQADLAAQEASLKARTVFEEDARRRQREIEQIEQRVLAREEELARKLEQMERRLNEIGAKEREVAGREKTVAEQEGRLALALEEQRRKLETIAGLTAEEAKRQLLGQMEAEARREAQLVAMRLEEEARETADVKAREVLATTIQRLAPDYTVETSVSVVDLPSDDMKGRIIGREGRNIRALELHTGVDLIVDDTPETVLISAYDPYRREIARRALQVLIADGRIHPARIEEVVEMVKKEMEQHLKVVGDKAC
;
A
#
# COMPACT_ATOMS: atom_id res chain seq x y z
N MET A 1 112.87 40.20 144.60
CA MET A 1 112.82 39.28 143.44
C MET A 1 111.46 39.25 142.70
N GLN A 2 110.40 39.96 143.13
CA GLN A 2 109.08 39.93 142.44
C GLN A 2 108.93 40.96 141.29
N GLY A 3 109.63 42.11 141.30
CA GLY A 3 109.46 43.16 140.28
C GLY A 3 110.03 42.84 138.89
N ILE A 4 111.02 41.95 138.79
CA ILE A 4 111.64 41.57 137.50
C ILE A 4 110.71 40.65 136.69
N TRP A 5 109.93 39.80 137.37
CA TRP A 5 108.96 38.90 136.72
C TRP A 5 107.76 39.67 136.13
N LEU A 6 107.27 40.72 136.81
CA LEU A 6 106.17 41.56 136.29
C LEU A 6 106.55 42.34 135.02
N ILE A 7 107.82 42.77 134.91
CA ILE A 7 108.33 43.45 133.70
C ILE A 7 108.46 42.45 132.55
N LEU A 8 108.89 41.21 132.83
CA LEU A 8 108.98 40.14 131.85
C LEU A 8 107.59 39.74 131.32
N ASP A 9 106.61 39.59 132.21
CA ASP A 9 105.23 39.23 131.85
C ASP A 9 104.55 40.34 131.02
N SER A 10 104.77 41.61 131.37
CA SER A 10 104.30 42.75 130.57
C SER A 10 104.95 42.80 129.19
N PHE A 11 106.24 42.45 129.08
CA PHE A 11 106.94 42.42 127.80
C PHE A 11 106.42 41.28 126.91
N ILE A 12 106.16 40.10 127.49
CA ILE A 12 105.55 38.95 126.78
C ILE A 12 104.13 39.30 126.33
N ALA A 13 103.33 39.97 127.15
CA ALA A 13 101.97 40.39 126.79
C ALA A 13 101.96 41.39 125.62
N VAL A 14 102.85 42.39 125.65
CA VAL A 14 103.00 43.35 124.54
C VAL A 14 103.50 42.64 123.28
N LEU A 15 104.47 41.73 123.40
CA LEU A 15 104.96 40.95 122.27
C LEU A 15 103.87 40.07 121.66
N ALA A 16 103.04 39.40 122.48
CA ALA A 16 101.92 38.59 122.03
C ALA A 16 100.83 39.43 121.33
N LEU A 17 100.58 40.65 121.82
CA LEU A 17 99.61 41.57 121.22
C LEU A 17 100.09 42.10 119.86
N VAL A 18 101.38 42.44 119.76
CA VAL A 18 102.02 42.83 118.50
C VAL A 18 102.01 41.68 117.50
N VAL A 19 102.43 40.47 117.91
CA VAL A 19 102.41 39.27 117.06
C VAL A 19 100.97 38.93 116.65
N GLY A 20 100.00 39.00 117.56
CA GLY A 20 98.58 38.78 117.28
C GLY A 20 97.99 39.79 116.31
N PHE A 21 98.34 41.07 116.42
CA PHE A 21 97.95 42.11 115.47
C PHE A 21 98.55 41.87 114.09
N PHE A 22 99.84 41.51 114.02
CA PHE A 22 100.48 41.17 112.74
C PHE A 22 99.88 39.91 112.10
N LEU A 23 99.61 38.86 112.88
CA LEU A 23 98.92 37.66 112.38
C LEU A 23 97.51 37.99 111.90
N HIS A 24 96.71 38.74 112.67
CA HIS A 24 95.38 39.15 112.28
C HIS A 24 95.39 40.00 111.00
N LYS A 25 96.33 40.94 110.88
CA LYS A 25 96.53 41.74 109.67
C LYS A 25 96.87 40.86 108.47
N ILE A 26 97.80 39.90 108.60
CA ILE A 26 98.16 38.97 107.52
C ILE A 26 96.97 38.06 107.13
N PHE A 27 96.22 37.52 108.09
CA PHE A 27 95.05 36.67 107.79
C PHE A 27 93.89 37.45 107.18
N SER A 28 93.63 38.68 107.64
CA SER A 28 92.60 39.56 107.07
C SER A 28 92.98 40.03 105.67
N ASP A 29 94.23 40.45 105.45
CA ASP A 29 94.74 40.83 104.13
C ASP A 29 94.71 39.63 103.16
N ARG A 30 95.00 38.41 103.63
CA ARG A 30 94.85 37.18 102.84
C ARG A 30 93.39 36.86 102.52
N LYS A 31 92.47 36.95 103.49
CA LYS A 31 91.03 36.72 103.26
C LYS A 31 90.43 37.75 102.31
N ILE A 32 90.81 39.02 102.44
CA ILE A 32 90.40 40.09 101.54
C ILE A 32 90.98 39.83 100.15
N GLY A 33 92.26 39.48 100.04
CA GLY A 33 92.89 39.11 98.77
C GLY A 33 92.26 37.89 98.09
N GLU A 34 91.87 36.88 98.86
CA GLU A 34 91.16 35.71 98.33
C GLU A 34 89.74 36.06 97.88
N ALA A 35 89.03 36.89 98.65
CA ALA A 35 87.69 37.38 98.30
C ALA A 35 87.71 38.28 97.05
N THR A 36 88.69 39.17 96.91
CA THR A 36 88.85 40.00 95.71
C THR A 36 89.21 39.14 94.50
N THR A 37 90.16 38.20 94.64
CA THR A 37 90.50 37.26 93.57
C THR A 37 89.29 36.42 93.14
N ARG A 38 88.44 36.01 94.09
CA ARG A 38 87.21 35.25 93.80
C ARG A 38 86.16 36.12 93.11
N ALA A 39 85.98 37.37 93.54
CA ALA A 39 85.08 38.32 92.89
C ALA A 39 85.54 38.63 91.46
N GLU A 40 86.84 38.87 91.24
CA GLU A 40 87.43 39.08 89.91
C GLU A 40 87.22 37.85 89.01
N ARG A 41 87.41 36.63 89.54
CA ARG A 41 87.12 35.39 88.79
C ARG A 41 85.65 35.28 88.41
N ILE A 42 84.71 35.59 89.31
CA ILE A 42 83.27 35.54 89.00
C ILE A 42 82.93 36.54 87.91
N VAL A 43 83.46 37.76 87.96
CA VAL A 43 83.24 38.77 86.91
C VAL A 43 83.83 38.29 85.59
N GLN A 44 85.07 37.79 85.60
CA GLN A 44 85.72 37.28 84.40
C GLN A 44 84.97 36.08 83.79
N ASP A 45 84.47 35.17 84.62
CA ASP A 45 83.69 34.02 84.18
C ASP A 45 82.32 34.46 83.63
N ALA A 46 81.65 35.44 84.27
CA ALA A 46 80.41 36.02 83.77
C ALA A 46 80.61 36.75 82.44
N GLU A 47 81.70 37.50 82.27
CA GLU A 47 82.07 38.15 81.00
C GLU A 47 82.34 37.13 79.90
N ARG A 48 83.06 36.04 80.22
CA ARG A 48 83.31 34.93 79.29
C ARG A 48 82.02 34.22 78.90
N GLU A 49 81.13 33.94 79.85
CA GLU A 49 79.83 33.34 79.58
C GLU A 49 78.95 34.25 78.73
N ALA A 50 78.90 35.55 79.03
CA ALA A 50 78.15 36.53 78.24
C ALA A 50 78.69 36.60 76.80
N ALA A 51 80.02 36.68 76.63
CA ALA A 51 80.67 36.67 75.31
C ALA A 51 80.43 35.35 74.54
N ASN A 52 80.40 34.22 75.23
CA ASN A 52 80.08 32.93 74.62
C ASN A 52 78.60 32.86 74.21
N ARG A 53 77.67 33.37 75.04
CA ARG A 53 76.23 33.40 74.72
C ARG A 53 75.91 34.34 73.56
N THR A 54 76.52 35.52 73.50
CA THR A 54 76.33 36.44 72.35
C THR A 54 76.87 35.80 71.08
N LYS A 55 78.07 35.22 71.13
CA LYS A 55 78.64 34.50 69.99
C LYS A 55 77.77 33.31 69.54
N GLN A 56 77.21 32.54 70.48
CA GLN A 56 76.28 31.45 70.16
C GLN A 56 74.97 31.96 69.56
N ALA A 57 74.41 33.06 70.07
CA ALA A 57 73.21 33.68 69.53
C ALA A 57 73.44 34.23 68.12
N ASP A 58 74.59 34.87 67.88
CA ASP A 58 74.97 35.36 66.55
C ASP A 58 75.17 34.21 65.56
N LEU A 59 75.82 33.13 65.97
CA LEU A 59 75.98 31.92 65.14
C LEU A 59 74.63 31.27 64.84
N ALA A 60 73.74 31.16 65.83
CA ALA A 60 72.40 30.61 65.64
C ALA A 60 71.55 31.50 64.71
N ALA A 61 71.65 32.83 64.82
CA ALA A 61 70.98 33.77 63.93
C ALA A 61 71.53 33.68 62.50
N GLN A 62 72.85 33.55 62.33
CA GLN A 62 73.49 33.32 61.03
C GLN A 62 73.06 31.98 60.43
N GLU A 63 73.02 30.91 61.21
CA GLU A 63 72.57 29.59 60.75
C GLU A 63 71.09 29.61 60.34
N ALA A 64 70.23 30.26 61.13
CA ALA A 64 68.81 30.42 60.80
C ALA A 64 68.61 31.25 59.51
N SER A 65 69.38 32.34 59.35
CA SER A 65 69.35 33.19 58.15
C SER A 65 69.83 32.42 56.91
N LEU A 66 70.91 31.64 57.03
CA LEU A 66 71.40 30.78 55.96
C LEU A 66 70.38 29.72 55.58
N LYS A 67 69.78 29.03 56.55
CA LYS A 67 68.72 28.03 56.30
C LYS A 67 67.49 28.66 55.64
N ALA A 68 67.04 29.82 56.11
CA ALA A 68 65.92 30.53 55.51
C ALA A 68 66.22 30.93 54.06
N ARG A 69 67.46 31.39 53.80
CA ARG A 69 67.92 31.73 52.45
C ARG A 69 67.99 30.51 51.53
N THR A 70 68.50 29.36 52.00
CA THR A 70 68.56 28.15 51.17
C THR A 70 67.17 27.65 50.82
N VAL A 71 66.23 27.63 51.77
CA VAL A 71 64.84 27.22 51.51
C VAL A 71 64.18 28.17 50.51
N PHE A 72 64.38 29.49 50.68
CA PHE A 72 63.86 30.48 49.75
C PHE A 72 64.44 30.31 48.33
N GLU A 73 65.75 30.07 48.21
CA GLU A 73 66.40 29.83 46.91
C GLU A 73 65.91 28.54 46.25
N GLU A 74 65.67 27.48 47.02
CA GLU A 74 65.10 26.23 46.53
C GLU A 74 63.66 26.40 46.05
N ASP A 75 62.82 27.08 46.83
CA ASP A 75 61.43 27.40 46.47
C ASP A 75 61.35 28.32 45.24
N ALA A 76 62.22 29.33 45.16
CA ALA A 76 62.31 30.20 44.00
C ALA A 76 62.69 29.43 42.74
N ARG A 77 63.70 28.54 42.83
CA ARG A 77 64.09 27.66 41.72
C ARG A 77 62.98 26.69 41.34
N ARG A 78 62.24 26.16 42.30
CA ARG A 78 61.09 25.27 42.03
C ARG A 78 59.99 26.02 41.29
N ARG A 79 59.58 27.20 41.77
CA ARG A 79 58.58 28.03 41.11
C ARG A 79 59.02 28.45 39.72
N GLN A 80 60.29 28.80 39.55
CA GLN A 80 60.84 29.14 38.23
C GLN A 80 60.71 27.97 37.24
N ARG A 81 61.07 26.74 37.65
CA ARG A 81 60.87 25.55 36.82
C ARG A 81 59.41 25.27 36.50
N GLU A 82 58.51 25.45 37.48
CA GLU A 82 57.07 25.28 37.26
C GLU A 82 56.54 26.31 36.25
N ILE A 83 56.98 27.57 36.33
CA ILE A 83 56.65 28.62 35.36
C ILE A 83 57.18 28.26 33.97
N GLU A 84 58.45 27.88 33.83
CA GLU A 84 59.06 27.50 32.55
C GLU A 84 58.29 26.32 31.90
N GLN A 85 57.85 25.33 32.69
CA GLN A 85 57.04 24.22 32.18
C GLN A 85 55.66 24.66 31.70
N ILE A 86 55.01 25.57 32.44
CA ILE A 86 53.72 26.13 32.05
C ILE A 86 53.87 26.95 30.76
N GLU A 87 54.89 27.79 30.66
CA GLU A 87 55.19 28.59 29.47
C GLU A 87 55.41 27.70 28.25
N GLN A 88 56.23 26.66 28.35
CA GLN A 88 56.43 25.69 27.26
C GLN A 88 55.12 25.01 26.84
N ARG A 89 54.28 24.64 27.81
CA ARG A 89 52.97 24.02 27.51
C ARG A 89 52.01 25.00 26.85
N VAL A 90 52.03 26.27 27.25
CA VAL A 90 51.22 27.33 26.65
C VAL A 90 51.68 27.57 25.21
N LEU A 91 52.98 27.75 24.97
CA LEU A 91 53.54 27.93 23.63
C LEU A 91 53.20 26.77 22.69
N ALA A 92 53.37 25.52 23.15
CA ALA A 92 53.00 24.35 22.35
C ALA A 92 51.51 24.34 21.97
N ARG A 93 50.64 24.82 22.88
CA ARG A 93 49.20 24.89 22.65
C ARG A 93 48.81 26.06 21.74
N GLU A 94 49.51 27.18 21.84
CA GLU A 94 49.36 28.31 20.92
C GLU A 94 49.77 27.92 19.49
N GLU A 95 50.88 27.21 19.33
CA GLU A 95 51.31 26.68 18.03
C GLU A 95 50.30 25.68 17.45
N GLU A 96 49.76 24.78 18.27
CA GLU A 96 48.71 23.84 17.85
C GLU A 96 47.45 24.58 17.40
N LEU A 97 47.02 25.60 18.15
CA LEU A 97 45.86 26.42 17.82
C LEU A 97 46.09 27.24 16.55
N ALA A 98 47.28 27.83 16.37
CA ALA A 98 47.65 28.55 15.16
C ALA A 98 47.57 27.65 13.92
N ARG A 99 48.11 26.41 14.01
CA ARG A 99 48.00 25.42 12.93
C ARG A 99 46.56 25.03 12.62
N LYS A 100 45.71 24.87 13.64
CA LYS A 100 44.28 24.58 13.46
C LYS A 100 43.55 25.76 12.80
N LEU A 101 43.85 26.99 13.20
CA LEU A 101 43.28 28.20 12.59
C LEU A 101 43.65 28.29 11.11
N GLU A 102 44.93 28.10 10.77
CA GLU A 102 45.38 28.09 9.37
C GLU A 102 44.69 27.00 8.55
N GLN A 103 44.52 25.79 9.11
CA GLN A 103 43.79 24.72 8.46
C GLN A 103 42.32 25.07 8.24
N MET A 104 41.68 25.73 9.21
CA MET A 104 40.28 26.16 9.09
C MET A 104 40.12 27.27 8.06
N GLU A 105 41.03 28.24 8.01
CA GLU A 105 41.03 29.29 6.98
C GLU A 105 41.20 28.71 5.57
N ARG A 106 42.11 27.75 5.38
CA ARG A 106 42.25 27.02 4.11
C ARG A 106 40.94 26.33 3.70
N ARG A 107 40.30 25.62 4.63
CA ARG A 107 39.00 24.98 4.38
C ARG A 107 37.90 25.96 4.05
N LEU A 108 37.83 27.10 4.74
CA LEU A 108 36.84 28.15 4.46
C LEU A 108 37.04 28.74 3.06
N ASN A 109 38.29 28.96 2.65
CA ASN A 109 38.62 29.44 1.31
C ASN A 109 38.26 28.41 0.23
N GLU A 110 38.53 27.12 0.46
CA GLU A 110 38.12 26.02 -0.44
C GLU A 110 36.60 25.92 -0.58
N ILE A 111 35.87 26.03 0.54
CA ILE A 111 34.40 26.02 0.54
C ILE A 111 33.88 27.24 -0.23
N GLY A 112 34.38 28.44 0.05
CA GLY A 112 33.97 29.65 -0.67
C GLY A 112 34.28 29.60 -2.16
N ALA A 113 35.38 28.95 -2.57
CA ALA A 113 35.67 28.71 -3.99
C ALA A 113 34.65 27.76 -4.63
N LYS A 114 34.31 26.65 -3.95
CA LYS A 114 33.28 25.70 -4.42
C LYS A 114 31.90 26.33 -4.50
N GLU A 115 31.52 27.14 -3.52
CA GLU A 115 30.23 27.86 -3.54
C GLU A 115 30.12 28.77 -4.77
N ARG A 116 31.18 29.51 -5.11
CA ARG A 116 31.21 30.33 -6.33
C ARG A 116 31.15 29.48 -7.60
N GLU A 117 31.84 28.34 -7.64
CA GLU A 117 31.78 27.42 -8.76
C GLU A 117 30.36 26.87 -8.96
N VAL A 118 29.72 26.41 -7.89
CA VAL A 118 28.34 25.88 -7.92
C VAL A 118 27.37 26.97 -8.37
N ALA A 119 27.44 28.17 -7.80
CA ALA A 119 26.60 29.29 -8.22
C ALA A 119 26.79 29.66 -9.71
N GLY A 120 28.02 29.60 -10.21
CA GLY A 120 28.31 29.80 -11.64
C GLY A 120 27.69 28.69 -12.52
N ARG A 121 27.75 27.43 -12.08
CA ARG A 121 27.14 26.30 -12.79
C ARG A 121 25.62 26.40 -12.79
N GLU A 122 25.00 26.73 -11.66
CA GLU A 122 23.54 26.93 -11.57
C GLU A 122 23.07 28.01 -12.54
N LYS A 123 23.75 29.15 -12.59
CA LYS A 123 23.44 30.20 -13.56
C LYS A 123 23.56 29.71 -15.01
N THR A 124 24.62 28.97 -15.32
CA THR A 124 24.84 28.42 -16.66
C THR A 124 23.73 27.43 -17.05
N VAL A 125 23.33 26.56 -16.12
CA VAL A 125 22.25 25.60 -16.32
C VAL A 125 20.93 26.33 -16.55
N ALA A 126 20.60 27.33 -15.72
CA ALA A 126 19.39 28.13 -15.90
C ALA A 126 19.34 28.85 -17.27
N GLU A 127 20.48 29.38 -17.74
CA GLU A 127 20.58 29.97 -19.08
C GLU A 127 20.37 28.93 -20.19
N GLN A 128 20.92 27.71 -20.03
CA GLN A 128 20.74 26.62 -20.98
C GLN A 128 19.29 26.12 -21.02
N GLU A 129 18.64 25.95 -19.87
CA GLU A 129 17.24 25.57 -19.78
C GLU A 129 16.33 26.60 -20.45
N GLY A 130 16.58 27.89 -20.23
CA GLY A 130 15.86 28.97 -20.92
C GLY A 130 16.02 28.92 -22.44
N ARG A 131 17.24 28.70 -22.94
CA ARG A 131 17.49 28.54 -24.38
C ARG A 131 16.81 27.29 -24.95
N LEU A 132 16.85 26.18 -24.22
CA LEU A 132 16.21 24.93 -24.63
C LEU A 132 14.70 25.09 -24.72
N ALA A 133 14.07 25.75 -23.73
CA ALA A 133 12.64 26.03 -23.73
C ALA A 133 12.23 26.86 -24.95
N LEU A 134 12.99 27.91 -25.26
CA LEU A 134 12.76 28.74 -26.45
C LEU A 134 12.93 27.93 -27.75
N ALA A 135 13.98 27.12 -27.85
CA ALA A 135 14.23 26.29 -29.02
C ALA A 135 13.13 25.22 -29.23
N LEU A 136 12.63 24.62 -28.15
CA LEU A 136 11.50 23.69 -28.19
C LEU A 136 10.22 24.37 -28.66
N GLU A 137 9.95 25.58 -28.18
CA GLU A 137 8.79 26.35 -28.63
C GLU A 137 8.91 26.73 -30.12
N GLU A 138 10.10 27.13 -30.58
CA GLU A 138 10.35 27.44 -31.98
C GLU A 138 10.22 26.19 -32.87
N GLN A 139 10.76 25.04 -32.45
CA GLN A 139 10.58 23.78 -33.16
C GLN A 139 9.11 23.38 -33.25
N ARG A 140 8.36 23.53 -32.14
CA ARG A 140 6.93 23.24 -32.12
C ARG A 140 6.17 24.12 -33.12
N ARG A 141 6.44 25.43 -33.15
CA ARG A 141 5.86 26.35 -34.14
C ARG A 141 6.23 25.97 -35.57
N LYS A 142 7.49 25.62 -35.83
CA LYS A 142 7.94 25.18 -37.16
C LYS A 142 7.24 23.90 -37.60
N LEU A 143 7.06 22.93 -36.69
CA LEU A 143 6.32 21.70 -36.97
C LEU A 143 4.84 21.97 -37.23
N GLU A 144 4.21 22.86 -36.47
CA GLU A 144 2.82 23.32 -36.71
C GLU A 144 2.69 23.97 -38.10
N THR A 145 3.66 24.81 -38.50
CA THR A 145 3.69 25.42 -39.83
C THR A 145 3.91 24.40 -40.95
N ILE A 146 4.85 23.45 -40.78
CA ILE A 146 5.15 22.42 -41.80
C ILE A 146 3.99 21.44 -41.96
N ALA A 147 3.35 21.04 -40.87
CA ALA A 147 2.20 20.14 -40.90
C ALA A 147 0.95 20.80 -41.49
N GLY A 148 0.91 22.13 -41.60
CA GLY A 148 -0.27 22.89 -42.04
C GLY A 148 -1.47 22.73 -41.11
N LEU A 149 -1.25 22.15 -39.93
CA LEU A 149 -2.22 21.80 -38.91
C LEU A 149 -1.59 22.15 -37.56
N THR A 150 -2.35 22.85 -36.72
CA THR A 150 -1.97 23.03 -35.33
C THR A 150 -1.92 21.69 -34.59
N ALA A 151 -1.16 21.58 -33.50
CA ALA A 151 -1.09 20.34 -32.72
C ALA A 151 -2.48 19.84 -32.26
N GLU A 152 -3.41 20.77 -31.96
CA GLU A 152 -4.79 20.44 -31.62
C GLU A 152 -5.61 19.94 -32.80
N GLU A 153 -5.41 20.49 -34.00
CA GLU A 153 -6.08 20.01 -35.22
C GLU A 153 -5.59 18.62 -35.61
N ALA A 154 -4.27 18.36 -35.56
CA ALA A 154 -3.70 17.05 -35.80
C ALA A 154 -4.25 16.00 -34.81
N LYS A 155 -4.38 16.38 -33.53
CA LYS A 155 -4.97 15.53 -32.49
C LYS A 155 -6.45 15.24 -32.76
N ARG A 156 -7.25 16.24 -33.15
CA ARG A 156 -8.66 16.03 -33.53
C ARG A 156 -8.80 15.12 -34.75
N GLN A 157 -7.97 15.30 -35.75
CA GLN A 157 -8.01 14.49 -36.95
C GLN A 157 -7.69 13.02 -36.66
N LEU A 158 -6.66 12.75 -35.83
CA LEU A 158 -6.33 11.41 -35.40
C LEU A 158 -7.47 10.76 -34.60
N LEU A 159 -8.04 11.49 -33.64
CA LEU A 159 -9.18 11.01 -32.86
C LEU A 159 -10.39 10.70 -33.74
N GLY A 160 -10.68 11.55 -34.73
CA GLY A 160 -11.78 11.33 -35.67
C GLY A 160 -11.55 10.10 -36.58
N GLN A 161 -10.31 9.84 -37.00
CA GLN A 161 -9.96 8.64 -37.76
C GLN A 161 -10.12 7.36 -36.91
N MET A 162 -9.64 7.39 -35.66
CA MET A 162 -9.82 6.27 -34.73
C MET A 162 -11.30 6.00 -34.44
N GLU A 163 -12.12 7.04 -34.26
CA GLU A 163 -13.56 6.87 -34.05
C GLU A 163 -14.25 6.26 -35.28
N ALA A 164 -13.89 6.71 -36.49
CA ALA A 164 -14.44 6.15 -37.73
C ALA A 164 -14.05 4.69 -37.94
N GLU A 165 -12.84 4.31 -37.56
CA GLU A 165 -12.36 2.92 -37.63
C GLU A 165 -13.07 2.03 -36.62
N ALA A 166 -13.18 2.46 -35.36
CA ALA A 166 -13.92 1.74 -34.32
C ALA A 166 -15.40 1.54 -34.69
N ARG A 167 -16.05 2.54 -35.32
CA ARG A 167 -17.42 2.40 -35.83
C ARG A 167 -17.53 1.35 -36.92
N ARG A 168 -16.57 1.28 -37.86
CA ARG A 168 -16.56 0.26 -38.92
C ARG A 168 -16.41 -1.14 -38.35
N GLU A 169 -15.50 -1.34 -37.40
CA GLU A 169 -15.32 -2.64 -36.74
C GLU A 169 -16.58 -3.07 -35.97
N ALA A 170 -17.18 -2.15 -35.21
CA ALA A 170 -18.43 -2.42 -34.51
C ALA A 170 -19.56 -2.83 -35.46
N GLN A 171 -19.63 -2.21 -36.65
CA GLN A 171 -20.63 -2.53 -37.66
C GLN A 171 -20.43 -3.91 -38.29
N LEU A 172 -19.18 -4.33 -38.52
CA LEU A 172 -18.85 -5.68 -38.97
C LEU A 172 -19.24 -6.74 -37.93
N VAL A 173 -18.96 -6.47 -36.65
CA VAL A 173 -19.37 -7.36 -35.55
C VAL A 173 -20.89 -7.47 -35.47
N ALA A 174 -21.61 -6.35 -35.61
CA ALA A 174 -23.06 -6.33 -35.59
C ALA A 174 -23.65 -7.17 -36.74
N MET A 175 -23.14 -7.01 -37.97
CA MET A 175 -23.59 -7.82 -39.11
C MET A 175 -23.35 -9.32 -38.88
N ARG A 176 -22.18 -9.70 -38.35
CA ARG A 176 -21.88 -11.10 -38.06
C ARG A 176 -22.82 -11.69 -37.01
N LEU A 177 -23.10 -10.93 -35.94
CA LEU A 177 -24.05 -11.35 -34.90
C LEU A 177 -25.48 -11.49 -35.43
N GLU A 178 -25.90 -10.60 -36.33
CA GLU A 178 -27.22 -10.67 -36.97
C GLU A 178 -27.35 -11.90 -37.86
N GLU A 179 -26.30 -12.25 -38.61
CA GLU A 179 -26.24 -13.44 -39.45
C GLU A 179 -26.26 -14.72 -38.60
N GLU A 180 -25.41 -14.81 -37.55
CA GLU A 180 -25.41 -15.92 -36.59
C GLU A 180 -26.79 -16.09 -35.91
N ALA A 181 -27.44 -14.99 -35.53
CA ALA A 181 -28.77 -15.01 -34.94
C ALA A 181 -29.82 -15.54 -35.92
N ARG A 182 -29.73 -15.15 -37.19
CA ARG A 182 -30.65 -15.58 -38.26
C ARG A 182 -30.51 -17.06 -38.57
N GLU A 183 -29.28 -17.57 -38.67
CA GLU A 183 -29.01 -19.01 -38.85
C GLU A 183 -29.54 -19.82 -37.67
N THR A 184 -29.27 -19.37 -36.45
CA THR A 184 -29.75 -20.04 -35.22
C THR A 184 -31.28 -20.04 -35.17
N ALA A 185 -31.92 -18.94 -35.58
CA ALA A 185 -33.37 -18.85 -35.64
C ALA A 185 -33.97 -19.82 -36.66
N ASP A 186 -33.37 -19.97 -37.86
CA ASP A 186 -33.87 -20.91 -38.88
C ASP A 186 -33.79 -22.36 -38.41
N VAL A 187 -32.67 -22.76 -37.80
CA VAL A 187 -32.51 -24.10 -37.22
C VAL A 187 -33.58 -24.36 -36.16
N LYS A 188 -33.79 -23.39 -35.25
CA LYS A 188 -34.76 -23.52 -34.17
C LYS A 188 -36.21 -23.53 -34.67
N ALA A 189 -36.52 -22.75 -35.70
CA ALA A 189 -37.82 -22.76 -36.34
C ALA A 189 -38.15 -24.12 -36.96
N ARG A 190 -37.18 -24.74 -37.66
CA ARG A 190 -37.34 -26.09 -38.22
C ARG A 190 -37.58 -27.15 -37.15
N GLU A 191 -36.87 -27.07 -36.03
CA GLU A 191 -37.05 -27.99 -34.89
C GLU A 191 -38.45 -27.85 -34.27
N VAL A 192 -38.92 -26.62 -34.07
CA VAL A 192 -40.27 -26.35 -33.55
C VAL A 192 -41.34 -26.87 -34.51
N LEU A 193 -41.19 -26.63 -35.82
CA LEU A 193 -42.13 -27.12 -36.83
C LEU A 193 -42.18 -28.64 -36.88
N ALA A 194 -41.02 -29.31 -36.88
CA ALA A 194 -40.94 -30.77 -36.86
C ALA A 194 -41.64 -31.37 -35.63
N THR A 195 -41.39 -30.79 -34.46
CA THR A 195 -42.03 -31.19 -33.19
C THR A 195 -43.55 -30.98 -33.23
N THR A 196 -43.99 -29.86 -33.81
CA THR A 196 -45.42 -29.51 -33.93
C THR A 196 -46.14 -30.50 -34.85
N ILE A 197 -45.56 -30.81 -36.02
CA ILE A 197 -46.12 -31.78 -36.97
C ILE A 197 -46.24 -33.17 -36.34
N GLN A 198 -45.18 -33.65 -35.66
CA GLN A 198 -45.20 -34.95 -34.99
C GLN A 198 -46.32 -35.06 -33.94
N ARG A 199 -46.68 -33.94 -33.29
CA ARG A 199 -47.70 -33.94 -32.25
C ARG A 199 -49.13 -33.80 -32.78
N LEU A 200 -49.35 -33.08 -33.87
CA LEU A 200 -50.69 -32.74 -34.39
C LEU A 200 -51.19 -33.65 -35.53
N ALA A 201 -50.29 -34.32 -36.25
CA ALA A 201 -50.66 -35.13 -37.40
C ALA A 201 -51.67 -36.28 -37.11
N PRO A 202 -51.57 -37.02 -35.98
CA PRO A 202 -52.50 -38.13 -35.72
C PRO A 202 -53.95 -37.67 -35.55
N ASP A 203 -54.16 -36.61 -34.76
CA ASP A 203 -55.50 -36.14 -34.39
C ASP A 203 -56.25 -35.54 -35.60
N TYR A 204 -55.55 -34.80 -36.48
CA TYR A 204 -56.17 -34.20 -37.67
C TYR A 204 -56.61 -35.23 -38.73
N THR A 205 -55.90 -36.36 -38.84
CA THR A 205 -56.24 -37.40 -39.82
C THR A 205 -57.52 -38.19 -39.49
N VAL A 206 -57.89 -38.30 -38.22
CA VAL A 206 -59.10 -39.04 -37.80
C VAL A 206 -60.36 -38.21 -37.98
N GLU A 207 -60.33 -36.91 -37.63
CA GLU A 207 -61.49 -36.02 -37.79
C GLU A 207 -61.85 -35.79 -39.27
N THR A 208 -60.87 -35.85 -40.16
CA THR A 208 -61.06 -35.51 -41.58
C THR A 208 -61.45 -36.72 -42.44
N SER A 209 -61.55 -37.96 -41.94
CA SER A 209 -61.74 -39.15 -42.81
C SER A 209 -63.07 -39.90 -42.64
N VAL A 210 -63.80 -39.68 -41.55
CA VAL A 210 -65.06 -40.40 -41.24
C VAL A 210 -66.21 -39.42 -41.01
N SER A 211 -67.43 -39.78 -41.44
CA SER A 211 -68.65 -39.05 -41.10
C SER A 211 -69.74 -40.01 -40.61
N VAL A 212 -70.39 -39.63 -39.52
CA VAL A 212 -71.44 -40.42 -38.87
C VAL A 212 -72.81 -39.94 -39.36
N VAL A 213 -73.70 -40.86 -39.71
CA VAL A 213 -75.09 -40.56 -40.09
C VAL A 213 -76.05 -41.37 -39.22
N ASP A 214 -76.91 -40.64 -38.51
CA ASP A 214 -77.95 -41.22 -37.67
C ASP A 214 -79.17 -41.64 -38.50
N LEU A 215 -79.72 -42.81 -38.20
CA LEU A 215 -80.88 -43.39 -38.84
C LEU A 215 -82.09 -43.36 -37.91
N PRO A 216 -83.31 -43.12 -38.44
CA PRO A 216 -84.52 -43.03 -37.62
C PRO A 216 -85.03 -44.37 -37.08
N SER A 217 -84.56 -45.51 -37.61
CA SER A 217 -84.87 -46.85 -37.11
C SER A 217 -83.93 -47.90 -37.73
N ASP A 218 -83.78 -49.05 -37.07
CA ASP A 218 -83.04 -50.19 -37.62
C ASP A 218 -83.73 -50.83 -38.85
N ASP A 219 -85.05 -50.64 -39.02
CA ASP A 219 -85.75 -51.02 -40.26
C ASP A 219 -85.22 -50.20 -41.46
N MET A 220 -84.89 -48.92 -41.23
CA MET A 220 -84.25 -48.07 -42.24
C MET A 220 -82.83 -48.56 -42.56
N LYS A 221 -82.06 -49.01 -41.55
CA LYS A 221 -80.74 -49.64 -41.74
C LYS A 221 -80.84 -50.87 -42.64
N GLY A 222 -81.81 -51.74 -42.41
CA GLY A 222 -82.08 -52.92 -43.26
C GLY A 222 -82.44 -52.57 -44.71
N ARG A 223 -83.19 -51.48 -44.93
CA ARG A 223 -83.55 -50.98 -46.26
C ARG A 223 -82.37 -50.33 -47.00
N ILE A 224 -81.48 -49.64 -46.29
CA ILE A 224 -80.24 -49.06 -46.85
C ILE A 224 -79.28 -50.15 -47.30
N ILE A 225 -79.16 -51.25 -46.56
CA ILE A 225 -78.36 -52.42 -46.97
C ILE A 225 -79.02 -53.11 -48.19
N GLY A 226 -80.33 -53.38 -48.08
CA GLY A 226 -81.09 -54.11 -49.10
C GLY A 226 -80.79 -55.62 -49.12
N ARG A 227 -81.64 -56.41 -49.78
CA ARG A 227 -81.43 -57.87 -49.91
C ARG A 227 -80.09 -58.14 -50.62
N GLU A 228 -79.17 -58.80 -49.93
CA GLU A 228 -77.78 -59.09 -50.35
C GLU A 228 -76.86 -57.87 -50.49
N GLY A 229 -77.15 -56.75 -49.82
CA GLY A 229 -76.29 -55.57 -49.89
C GLY A 229 -76.37 -54.80 -51.21
N ARG A 230 -77.42 -55.04 -52.01
CA ARG A 230 -77.57 -54.44 -53.35
C ARG A 230 -77.74 -52.92 -53.31
N ASN A 231 -78.34 -52.39 -52.24
CA ASN A 231 -78.57 -50.95 -52.11
C ASN A 231 -77.30 -50.23 -51.62
N ILE A 232 -76.60 -50.78 -50.61
CA ILE A 232 -75.35 -50.20 -50.11
C ILE A 232 -74.27 -50.19 -51.21
N ARG A 233 -74.11 -51.28 -51.97
CA ARG A 233 -73.16 -51.33 -53.10
C ARG A 233 -73.49 -50.35 -54.21
N ALA A 234 -74.78 -50.13 -54.51
CA ALA A 234 -75.19 -49.13 -55.50
C ALA A 234 -74.81 -47.72 -55.02
N LEU A 235 -75.04 -47.42 -53.74
CA LEU A 235 -74.65 -46.14 -53.16
C LEU A 235 -73.12 -45.96 -53.20
N GLU A 236 -72.35 -46.95 -52.74
CA GLU A 236 -70.88 -46.96 -52.79
C GLU A 236 -70.36 -46.76 -54.21
N LEU A 237 -70.94 -47.44 -55.20
CA LEU A 237 -70.55 -47.33 -56.61
C LEU A 237 -70.80 -45.92 -57.17
N HIS A 238 -71.96 -45.31 -56.89
CA HIS A 238 -72.32 -44.01 -57.47
C HIS A 238 -71.69 -42.81 -56.74
N THR A 239 -71.36 -42.96 -55.45
CA THR A 239 -70.74 -41.91 -54.63
C THR A 239 -69.23 -42.05 -54.51
N GLY A 240 -68.69 -43.27 -54.66
CA GLY A 240 -67.26 -43.56 -54.53
C GLY A 240 -66.77 -43.45 -53.09
N VAL A 241 -67.61 -43.79 -52.12
CA VAL A 241 -67.30 -43.87 -50.68
C VAL A 241 -67.49 -45.30 -50.17
N ASP A 242 -66.90 -45.63 -49.02
CA ASP A 242 -67.14 -46.90 -48.34
C ASP A 242 -68.14 -46.69 -47.19
N LEU A 243 -69.21 -47.49 -47.14
CA LEU A 243 -70.17 -47.43 -46.04
C LEU A 243 -69.92 -48.61 -45.09
N ILE A 244 -69.50 -48.28 -43.87
CA ILE A 244 -69.23 -49.26 -42.83
C ILE A 244 -70.47 -49.37 -41.96
N VAL A 245 -71.05 -50.57 -41.95
CA VAL A 245 -72.18 -50.93 -41.11
C VAL A 245 -71.65 -51.80 -39.97
N ASP A 246 -71.65 -51.26 -38.76
CA ASP A 246 -71.17 -51.96 -37.56
C ASP A 246 -72.34 -52.34 -36.63
N ASP A 247 -72.03 -53.00 -35.50
CA ASP A 247 -72.97 -53.46 -34.47
C ASP A 247 -73.65 -52.31 -33.70
N THR A 248 -73.29 -51.05 -33.98
CA THR A 248 -73.95 -49.87 -33.41
C THR A 248 -75.39 -49.73 -33.96
N PRO A 249 -76.43 -49.73 -33.10
CA PRO A 249 -77.81 -49.55 -33.54
C PRO A 249 -78.02 -48.14 -34.11
N GLU A 250 -78.92 -47.99 -35.08
CA GLU A 250 -79.37 -46.69 -35.60
C GLU A 250 -78.28 -45.79 -36.23
N THR A 251 -77.10 -46.30 -36.57
CA THR A 251 -76.02 -45.50 -37.17
C THR A 251 -75.32 -46.22 -38.32
N VAL A 252 -74.90 -45.45 -39.34
CA VAL A 252 -74.02 -45.90 -40.42
C VAL A 252 -72.83 -44.96 -40.56
N LEU A 253 -71.64 -45.51 -40.75
CA LEU A 253 -70.40 -44.76 -40.93
C LEU A 253 -70.07 -44.62 -42.40
N ILE A 254 -69.78 -43.39 -42.84
CA ILE A 254 -69.29 -43.09 -44.18
C ILE A 254 -67.79 -42.82 -44.08
N SER A 255 -66.99 -43.66 -44.73
CA SER A 255 -65.54 -43.52 -44.82
C SER A 255 -65.15 -43.06 -46.22
N ALA A 256 -64.47 -41.91 -46.31
CA ALA A 256 -63.87 -41.44 -47.55
C ALA A 256 -62.81 -40.36 -47.30
N TYR A 257 -61.69 -40.46 -48.02
CA TYR A 257 -60.60 -39.49 -47.98
C TYR A 257 -60.99 -38.13 -48.59
N ASP A 258 -61.91 -38.13 -49.58
CA ASP A 258 -62.38 -36.92 -50.24
C ASP A 258 -63.61 -36.34 -49.48
N PRO A 259 -63.50 -35.16 -48.85
CA PRO A 259 -64.60 -34.52 -48.14
C PRO A 259 -65.79 -34.20 -49.05
N TYR A 260 -65.55 -33.96 -50.34
CA TYR A 260 -66.61 -33.66 -51.30
C TYR A 260 -67.49 -34.88 -51.56
N ARG A 261 -66.87 -36.04 -51.80
CA ARG A 261 -67.59 -37.31 -51.99
C ARG A 261 -68.35 -37.74 -50.72
N ARG A 262 -67.75 -37.55 -49.56
CA ARG A 262 -68.34 -37.86 -48.26
C ARG A 262 -69.60 -37.04 -47.99
N GLU A 263 -69.57 -35.74 -48.30
CA GLU A 263 -70.75 -34.88 -48.12
C GLU A 263 -71.85 -35.20 -49.15
N ILE A 264 -71.50 -35.56 -50.39
CA ILE A 264 -72.47 -36.07 -51.38
C ILE A 264 -73.15 -37.34 -50.84
N ALA A 265 -72.38 -38.30 -50.35
CA ALA A 265 -72.91 -39.54 -49.79
C ALA A 265 -73.82 -39.29 -48.57
N ARG A 266 -73.40 -38.39 -47.68
CA ARG A 266 -74.17 -38.00 -46.49
C ARG A 266 -75.52 -37.38 -46.86
N ARG A 267 -75.53 -36.42 -47.79
CA ARG A 267 -76.77 -35.78 -48.25
C ARG A 267 -77.65 -36.72 -49.05
N ALA A 268 -77.08 -37.55 -49.91
CA ALA A 268 -77.83 -38.57 -50.64
C ALA A 268 -78.53 -39.54 -49.67
N LEU A 269 -77.85 -39.99 -48.61
CA LEU A 269 -78.46 -40.79 -47.55
C LEU A 269 -79.60 -40.07 -46.84
N GLN A 270 -79.42 -38.80 -46.45
CA GLN A 270 -80.47 -38.02 -45.79
C GLN A 270 -81.73 -37.90 -46.65
N VAL A 271 -81.57 -37.64 -47.95
CA VAL A 271 -82.69 -37.55 -48.90
C VAL A 271 -83.37 -38.90 -49.09
N LEU A 272 -82.61 -39.99 -49.22
CA LEU A 272 -83.15 -41.35 -49.34
C LEU A 272 -83.89 -41.81 -48.08
N ILE A 273 -83.41 -41.43 -46.90
CA ILE A 273 -84.07 -41.72 -45.61
C ILE A 273 -85.40 -40.96 -45.52
N ALA A 274 -85.42 -39.68 -45.92
CA ALA A 274 -86.63 -38.86 -45.89
C ALA A 274 -87.71 -39.36 -46.88
N ASP A 275 -87.31 -39.86 -48.05
CA ASP A 275 -88.21 -40.42 -49.07
C ASP A 275 -88.70 -41.84 -48.70
N GLY A 276 -87.91 -42.59 -47.93
CA GLY A 276 -88.26 -43.93 -47.44
C GLY A 276 -88.36 -45.01 -48.53
N ARG A 277 -87.94 -44.72 -49.78
CA ARG A 277 -87.90 -45.65 -50.92
C ARG A 277 -86.46 -45.82 -51.38
N ILE A 278 -85.88 -46.98 -51.06
CA ILE A 278 -84.47 -47.26 -51.34
C ILE A 278 -84.36 -48.46 -52.28
N HIS A 279 -84.09 -48.16 -53.55
CA HIS A 279 -83.78 -49.16 -54.59
C HIS A 279 -82.71 -48.60 -55.54
N PRO A 280 -81.97 -49.44 -56.28
CA PRO A 280 -80.78 -48.99 -57.04
C PRO A 280 -81.05 -47.81 -57.99
N ALA A 281 -82.13 -47.86 -58.77
CA ALA A 281 -82.46 -46.78 -59.70
C ALA A 281 -82.74 -45.42 -59.02
N ARG A 282 -83.30 -45.43 -57.80
CA ARG A 282 -83.57 -44.21 -57.02
C ARG A 282 -82.30 -43.67 -56.37
N ILE A 283 -81.41 -44.56 -55.94
CA ILE A 283 -80.11 -44.19 -55.38
C ILE A 283 -79.30 -43.43 -56.44
N GLU A 284 -79.23 -43.95 -57.67
CA GLU A 284 -78.56 -43.30 -58.79
C GLU A 284 -79.14 -41.90 -59.07
N GLU A 285 -80.47 -41.78 -59.15
CA GLU A 285 -81.17 -40.51 -59.37
C GLU A 285 -80.88 -39.48 -58.26
N VAL A 286 -80.97 -39.88 -56.99
CA VAL A 286 -80.75 -39.00 -55.84
C VAL A 286 -79.29 -38.59 -55.74
N VAL A 287 -78.35 -39.49 -55.98
CA VAL A 287 -76.91 -39.16 -55.97
C VAL A 287 -76.59 -38.14 -57.06
N GLU A 288 -77.14 -38.30 -58.26
CA GLU A 288 -76.93 -37.35 -59.37
C GLU A 288 -77.58 -35.99 -59.10
N MET A 289 -78.75 -35.98 -58.46
CA MET A 289 -79.41 -34.75 -58.01
C MET A 289 -78.55 -34.01 -56.96
N VAL A 290 -78.10 -34.73 -55.93
CA VAL A 290 -77.27 -34.16 -54.85
C VAL A 290 -75.92 -33.67 -55.38
N LYS A 291 -75.31 -34.35 -56.36
CA LYS A 291 -74.10 -33.86 -57.04
C LYS A 291 -74.32 -32.49 -57.68
N LYS A 292 -75.41 -32.33 -58.44
CA LYS A 292 -75.76 -31.04 -59.09
C LYS A 292 -76.06 -29.95 -58.07
N GLU A 293 -76.78 -30.26 -56.99
CA GLU A 293 -77.01 -29.32 -55.90
C GLU A 293 -75.71 -28.92 -55.21
N MET A 294 -74.79 -29.87 -55.01
CA MET A 294 -73.48 -29.61 -54.45
C MET A 294 -72.65 -28.69 -55.33
N GLU A 295 -72.60 -28.93 -56.64
CA GLU A 295 -71.89 -28.05 -57.58
C GLU A 295 -72.45 -26.63 -57.58
N GLN A 296 -73.78 -26.48 -57.56
CA GLN A 296 -74.43 -25.17 -57.46
C GLN A 296 -74.11 -24.48 -56.13
N HIS A 297 -74.20 -25.21 -55.02
CA HIS A 297 -73.87 -24.69 -53.70
C HIS A 297 -72.40 -24.28 -53.61
N LEU A 298 -71.48 -25.09 -54.18
CA LEU A 298 -70.06 -24.78 -54.23
C LEU A 298 -69.79 -23.51 -55.02
N LYS A 299 -70.49 -23.31 -56.14
CA LYS A 299 -70.39 -22.09 -56.95
C LYS A 299 -70.87 -20.86 -56.18
N VAL A 300 -72.01 -20.96 -55.50
CA VAL A 300 -72.58 -19.86 -54.70
C VAL A 300 -71.71 -19.52 -53.49
N VAL A 301 -71.14 -20.52 -52.81
CA VAL A 301 -70.21 -20.29 -51.68
C VAL A 301 -68.89 -19.73 -52.18
N GLY A 302 -68.38 -20.19 -53.33
CA GLY A 302 -67.19 -19.65 -53.98
C GLY A 302 -67.34 -18.17 -54.33
N ASP A 303 -68.48 -17.78 -54.90
CA ASP A 303 -68.79 -16.38 -55.23
C ASP A 303 -68.97 -15.48 -53.98
N LYS A 304 -69.24 -16.06 -52.81
CA LYS A 304 -69.36 -15.32 -51.53
C LYS A 304 -68.06 -15.27 -50.72
N ALA A 305 -67.10 -16.14 -51.01
CA ALA A 305 -65.84 -16.25 -50.29
C ALA A 305 -64.68 -15.48 -50.96
N CYS A 306 -64.79 -15.21 -52.27
CA CYS A 306 -64.01 -14.19 -52.96
C CYS A 306 -64.52 -12.77 -52.64
#